data_AF-A0A838QYB2-F1
#
_entry.id   AF-A0A838QYB2-F1
#
_cell.length_a   1.000
_cell.length_b   1.000
_cell.length_c   1.000
_cell.angle_alpha   90.00
_cell.angle_beta   90.00
_cell.angle_gamma   90.00
#
_symmetry.space_group_name_H-M   'P 1'
#
loop_
_entity.id
_entity.type
_entity.pdbx_description
1 polymer ?
#
loop_
_entity_poly.entity_id
_entity_poly.type
_entity_poly.pdbx_seq_one_letter_code
_entity_poly.pdbx_strand_id
1 'polypeptide(L)'
;AAEVLGIDGNYCDRSQLEIETSEFLAADLTKPIRLDRSFDLATCLEVAEHLDQQYASPLVTSLTGLAPAVLFSAAIPNQGGEHHVNEQWPSYWVNEFAQHDYLSTDPFRRRLWKHKSVAWWYAQNLLLFIRRDAIEASSKLHSLVFETESSVLPLVHPQNMLDLAWRNQVLEAVVELLTVTPQGAHILLVDNALFGELPPVGRVVEPFPQREGVYTGPPEDSQAAIAELKREVAAGADIIAFGWPAFWWLEHYVEFASYVREHFHETLRNQRWVIFRRVLD
;
A
#
# COMPACT_ATOMS: atom_id res chain seq x y z
N ALA A 1 -19.92 7.01 28.88
CA ALA A 1 -19.26 6.24 27.81
C ALA A 1 -20.06 6.45 26.53
N ALA A 2 -19.43 6.44 25.37
CA ALA A 2 -20.15 6.38 24.10
C ALA A 2 -20.64 4.94 23.88
N GLU A 3 -21.80 4.78 23.26
CA GLU A 3 -22.27 3.47 22.79
C GLU A 3 -21.62 3.18 21.44
N VAL A 4 -21.01 2.00 21.28
CA VAL A 4 -20.27 1.61 20.06
C VAL A 4 -20.76 0.27 19.52
N LEU A 5 -20.58 0.08 18.22
CA LEU A 5 -20.75 -1.20 17.53
C LEU A 5 -19.74 -1.31 16.41
N GLY A 6 -18.82 -2.25 16.50
CA GLY A 6 -17.93 -2.65 15.41
C GLY A 6 -18.64 -3.64 14.49
N ILE A 7 -18.50 -3.45 13.18
CA ILE A 7 -19.03 -4.38 12.18
C ILE A 7 -17.92 -4.71 11.19
N ASP A 8 -17.56 -5.98 11.10
CA ASP A 8 -16.52 -6.44 10.18
C ASP A 8 -16.73 -7.93 9.83
N GLY A 9 -15.91 -8.50 8.96
CA GLY A 9 -16.00 -9.89 8.53
C GLY A 9 -15.78 -10.90 9.66
N ASN A 10 -16.27 -12.13 9.48
CA ASN A 10 -16.09 -13.21 10.46
C ASN A 10 -14.63 -13.74 10.52
N TYR A 11 -13.74 -13.21 9.67
CA TYR A 11 -12.30 -13.49 9.69
C TYR A 11 -11.55 -12.68 10.76
N CYS A 12 -12.17 -11.66 11.36
CA CYS A 12 -11.54 -10.87 12.41
C CYS A 12 -11.25 -11.72 13.65
N ASP A 13 -10.01 -11.66 14.12
CA ASP A 13 -9.59 -12.28 15.38
C ASP A 13 -10.19 -11.51 16.56
N ARG A 14 -11.15 -12.14 17.24
CA ARG A 14 -11.87 -11.53 18.38
C ARG A 14 -10.96 -11.19 19.56
N SER A 15 -9.78 -11.79 19.64
CA SER A 15 -8.82 -11.48 20.70
C SER A 15 -8.10 -10.14 20.52
N GLN A 16 -8.19 -9.54 19.32
CA GLN A 16 -7.60 -8.25 18.98
C GLN A 16 -8.59 -7.09 19.02
N LEU A 17 -9.83 -7.34 19.47
CA LEU A 17 -10.85 -6.29 19.58
C LEU A 17 -10.49 -5.32 20.72
N GLU A 18 -10.49 -4.03 20.40
CA GLU A 18 -10.36 -2.92 21.36
C GLU A 18 -11.73 -2.46 21.91
N ILE A 19 -12.78 -3.24 21.64
CA ILE A 19 -14.15 -3.07 22.12
C ILE A 19 -14.64 -4.37 22.74
N GLU A 20 -15.72 -4.31 23.52
CA GLU A 20 -16.28 -5.53 24.10
C GLU A 20 -16.77 -6.47 23.00
N THR A 21 -16.63 -7.79 23.19
CA THR A 21 -17.09 -8.75 22.17
C THR A 21 -18.59 -8.66 21.90
N SER A 22 -19.39 -8.19 22.88
CA SER A 22 -20.83 -7.91 22.71
C SER A 22 -21.11 -6.67 21.85
N GLU A 23 -20.12 -5.83 21.65
CA GLU A 23 -20.17 -4.63 20.80
C GLU A 23 -19.59 -4.91 19.40
N PHE A 24 -19.38 -6.18 19.03
CA PHE A 24 -18.94 -6.59 17.71
C PHE A 24 -19.97 -7.46 17.00
N LEU A 25 -20.28 -7.10 15.75
CA LEU A 25 -21.14 -7.86 14.86
C LEU A 25 -20.34 -8.33 13.64
N ALA A 26 -20.16 -9.65 13.50
CA ALA A 26 -19.61 -10.21 12.28
C ALA A 26 -20.65 -10.12 11.15
N ALA A 27 -20.31 -9.43 10.05
CA ALA A 27 -21.18 -9.25 8.90
C ALA A 27 -20.42 -9.29 7.57
N ASP A 28 -21.12 -9.68 6.52
CA ASP A 28 -20.63 -9.60 5.14
C ASP A 28 -20.98 -8.21 4.59
N LEU A 29 -19.96 -7.35 4.46
CA LEU A 29 -20.12 -5.96 4.02
C LEU A 29 -20.56 -5.83 2.55
N THR A 30 -20.56 -6.92 1.79
CA THR A 30 -21.15 -6.95 0.43
C THR A 30 -22.68 -7.02 0.45
N LYS A 31 -23.27 -7.22 1.63
CA LYS A 31 -24.72 -7.32 1.85
C LYS A 31 -25.23 -6.13 2.66
N PRO A 32 -26.52 -5.76 2.50
CA PRO A 32 -27.11 -4.68 3.29
C PRO A 32 -27.02 -4.97 4.80
N ILE A 33 -26.52 -3.99 5.56
CA ILE A 33 -26.49 -4.04 7.02
C ILE A 33 -27.80 -3.43 7.53
N ARG A 34 -28.53 -4.18 8.35
CA ARG A 34 -29.79 -3.72 8.95
C ARG A 34 -29.73 -3.93 10.46
N LEU A 35 -29.98 -2.87 11.20
CA LEU A 35 -30.07 -2.88 12.66
C LEU A 35 -31.40 -2.26 13.09
N ASP A 36 -31.92 -2.70 14.23
CA ASP A 36 -33.14 -2.14 14.83
C ASP A 36 -32.88 -0.84 15.61
N ARG A 37 -31.71 -0.22 15.40
CA ARG A 37 -31.26 1.02 16.05
C ARG A 37 -30.44 1.86 15.07
N SER A 38 -30.33 3.16 15.38
CA SER A 38 -29.48 4.11 14.67
C SER A 38 -28.42 4.70 15.60
N PHE A 39 -27.41 5.32 15.02
CA PHE A 39 -26.31 6.00 15.71
C PHE A 39 -26.23 7.47 15.28
N ASP A 40 -25.46 8.26 16.02
CA ASP A 40 -25.18 9.65 15.66
C ASP A 40 -24.07 9.76 14.59
N LEU A 41 -23.16 8.79 14.54
CA LEU A 41 -22.01 8.75 13.63
C LEU A 41 -21.73 7.31 13.18
N ALA A 42 -21.54 7.12 11.88
CA ALA A 42 -20.93 5.91 11.31
C ALA A 42 -19.50 6.21 10.87
N THR A 43 -18.58 5.27 11.09
CA THR A 43 -17.17 5.39 10.66
C THR A 43 -16.84 4.24 9.70
N CYS A 44 -16.38 4.55 8.50
CA CYS A 44 -15.98 3.57 7.48
C CYS A 44 -14.66 4.04 6.86
N LEU A 45 -13.54 3.50 7.33
CA LEU A 45 -12.21 4.04 7.05
C LEU A 45 -11.32 2.94 6.43
N GLU A 46 -10.87 3.15 5.20
CA GLU A 46 -10.06 2.19 4.41
C GLU A 46 -10.75 0.81 4.33
N VAL A 47 -11.97 0.80 3.79
CA VAL A 47 -12.81 -0.40 3.64
C VAL A 47 -13.38 -0.50 2.22
N ALA A 48 -13.93 0.60 1.71
CA ALA A 48 -14.73 0.59 0.48
C ALA A 48 -13.93 0.24 -0.79
N GLU A 49 -12.62 0.47 -0.79
CA GLU A 49 -11.68 0.13 -1.85
C GLU A 49 -11.37 -1.37 -1.96
N HIS A 50 -11.63 -2.14 -0.89
CA HIS A 50 -11.43 -3.59 -0.87
C HIS A 50 -12.64 -4.36 -1.41
N LEU A 51 -13.78 -3.70 -1.57
CA LEU A 51 -15.00 -4.29 -2.12
C LEU A 51 -15.09 -3.96 -3.61
N ASP A 52 -15.54 -4.93 -4.42
CA ASP A 52 -15.83 -4.66 -5.84
C ASP A 52 -16.77 -3.47 -5.99
N GLN A 53 -16.58 -2.69 -7.06
CA GLN A 53 -17.35 -1.45 -7.30
C GLN A 53 -18.88 -1.64 -7.22
N GLN A 54 -19.39 -2.81 -7.59
CA GLN A 54 -20.82 -3.14 -7.49
C GLN A 54 -21.39 -3.09 -6.06
N TYR A 55 -20.52 -3.18 -5.04
CA TYR A 55 -20.90 -3.12 -3.62
C TYR A 55 -20.77 -1.74 -2.99
N ALA A 56 -20.27 -0.74 -3.74
CA ALA A 56 -20.16 0.64 -3.25
C ALA A 56 -21.52 1.22 -2.83
N SER A 57 -22.53 1.15 -3.71
CA SER A 57 -23.87 1.67 -3.42
C SER A 57 -24.59 0.93 -2.27
N PRO A 58 -24.57 -0.43 -2.19
CA PRO A 58 -25.05 -1.16 -1.02
C PRO A 58 -24.37 -0.77 0.30
N LEU A 59 -23.05 -0.55 0.29
CA LEU A 59 -22.31 -0.09 1.46
C LEU A 59 -22.76 1.31 1.89
N VAL A 60 -22.81 2.27 0.97
CA VAL A 60 -23.25 3.65 1.25
C VAL A 60 -24.70 3.69 1.72
N THR A 61 -25.58 2.87 1.15
CA THR A 61 -26.96 2.70 1.63
C THR A 61 -27.01 2.23 3.08
N SER A 62 -26.14 1.29 3.45
CA SER A 62 -26.05 0.79 4.82
C SER A 62 -25.56 1.88 5.77
N LEU A 63 -24.47 2.58 5.44
CA LEU A 63 -23.90 3.65 6.27
C LEU A 63 -24.90 4.78 6.51
N THR A 64 -25.56 5.25 5.44
CA THR A 64 -26.52 6.36 5.50
C THR A 64 -27.83 6.00 6.19
N GLY A 65 -28.19 4.71 6.22
CA GLY A 65 -29.31 4.19 7.01
C GLY A 65 -28.99 4.09 8.51
N LEU A 66 -27.70 3.98 8.88
CA LEU A 66 -27.27 3.79 10.26
C LEU A 66 -27.05 5.10 11.03
N ALA A 67 -26.60 6.17 10.38
CA ALA A 67 -26.30 7.42 11.07
C ALA A 67 -26.43 8.65 10.15
N PRO A 68 -26.87 9.82 10.67
CA PRO A 68 -26.99 11.06 9.91
C PRO A 68 -25.65 11.71 9.56
N ALA A 69 -24.54 11.25 10.16
CA ALA A 69 -23.19 11.65 9.82
C ALA A 69 -22.32 10.40 9.57
N VAL A 70 -21.48 10.46 8.54
CA VAL A 70 -20.57 9.39 8.16
C VAL A 70 -19.16 9.94 7.99
N LEU A 71 -18.23 9.51 8.84
CA LEU A 71 -16.81 9.72 8.66
C LEU A 71 -16.27 8.62 7.75
N PHE A 72 -15.77 9.00 6.58
CA PHE A 72 -15.50 8.06 5.50
C PHE A 72 -14.08 8.25 4.93
N SER A 73 -13.39 7.16 4.64
CA SER A 73 -12.16 7.18 3.84
C SER A 73 -12.11 5.96 2.92
N ALA A 74 -11.60 6.17 1.71
CA ALA A 74 -11.33 5.12 0.74
C ALA A 74 -10.20 5.56 -0.19
N ALA A 75 -9.34 4.62 -0.56
CA ALA A 75 -8.21 4.84 -1.45
C ALA A 75 -8.59 5.52 -2.79
N ILE A 76 -7.75 6.48 -3.21
CA ILE A 76 -7.82 7.09 -4.54
C ILE A 76 -7.09 6.24 -5.60
N PRO A 77 -7.33 6.44 -6.90
CA PRO A 77 -6.67 5.65 -7.94
C PRO A 77 -5.14 5.69 -7.88
N ASN A 78 -4.53 4.51 -8.01
CA ASN A 78 -3.10 4.23 -7.88
C ASN A 78 -2.52 4.46 -6.47
N GLN A 79 -3.35 4.58 -5.44
CA GLN A 79 -2.84 4.60 -4.05
C GLN A 79 -2.11 3.29 -3.75
N GLY A 80 -2.69 2.17 -4.17
CA GLY A 80 -2.25 0.83 -3.82
C GLY A 80 -2.53 0.49 -2.36
N GLY A 81 -2.22 -0.75 -2.01
CA GLY A 81 -2.54 -1.37 -0.74
C GLY A 81 -2.90 -2.84 -0.97
N GLU A 82 -3.11 -3.59 0.11
CA GLU A 82 -3.43 -5.01 0.01
C GLU A 82 -4.85 -5.19 -0.52
N HIS A 83 -5.01 -5.88 -1.66
CA HIS A 83 -6.33 -6.18 -2.24
C HIS A 83 -7.23 -4.95 -2.48
N HIS A 84 -6.68 -3.89 -3.07
CA HIS A 84 -7.48 -2.75 -3.54
C HIS A 84 -8.04 -3.03 -4.94
N VAL A 85 -9.37 -3.12 -5.05
CA VAL A 85 -10.07 -3.44 -6.31
C VAL A 85 -11.00 -2.33 -6.79
N ASN A 86 -11.30 -1.34 -5.94
CA ASN A 86 -12.22 -0.24 -6.21
C ASN A 86 -11.68 1.10 -5.68
N GLU A 87 -10.48 1.47 -6.10
CA GLU A 87 -9.91 2.80 -5.83
C GLU A 87 -10.66 3.87 -6.64
N GLN A 88 -11.18 4.90 -5.96
CA GLN A 88 -12.07 5.88 -6.58
C GLN A 88 -11.77 7.31 -6.13
N TRP A 89 -11.96 8.26 -7.04
CA TRP A 89 -11.82 9.68 -6.69
C TRP A 89 -12.90 10.12 -5.70
N PRO A 90 -12.64 11.14 -4.85
CA PRO A 90 -13.64 11.66 -3.91
C PRO A 90 -14.98 11.99 -4.55
N SER A 91 -15.00 12.50 -5.80
CA SER A 91 -16.23 12.83 -6.52
C SER A 91 -17.15 11.62 -6.75
N TYR A 92 -16.59 10.42 -6.90
CA TYR A 92 -17.38 9.19 -6.99
C TYR A 92 -18.17 8.98 -5.69
N TRP A 93 -17.49 9.02 -4.55
CA TRP A 93 -18.12 8.88 -3.23
C TRP A 93 -19.10 10.01 -2.93
N VAL A 94 -18.78 11.25 -3.27
CA VAL A 94 -19.72 12.39 -3.18
C VAL A 94 -21.01 12.10 -3.94
N ASN A 95 -20.93 11.53 -5.14
CA ASN A 95 -22.11 11.20 -5.93
C ASN A 95 -22.92 10.05 -5.34
N GLU A 96 -22.26 9.03 -4.77
CA GLU A 96 -22.95 7.92 -4.07
C GLU A 96 -23.71 8.44 -2.84
N PHE A 97 -23.07 9.23 -1.99
CA PHE A 97 -23.70 9.83 -0.80
C PHE A 97 -24.83 10.81 -1.15
N ALA A 98 -24.69 11.57 -2.24
CA ALA A 98 -25.71 12.51 -2.69
C ALA A 98 -27.05 11.82 -3.04
N GLN A 99 -27.04 10.53 -3.42
CA GLN A 99 -28.28 9.76 -3.65
C GLN A 99 -29.13 9.59 -2.38
N HIS A 100 -28.54 9.81 -1.20
CA HIS A 100 -29.18 9.66 0.10
C HIS A 100 -29.40 11.00 0.82
N ASP A 101 -29.28 12.13 0.11
CA ASP A 101 -29.37 13.50 0.62
C ASP A 101 -28.28 13.86 1.65
N TYR A 102 -27.07 13.33 1.44
CA TYR A 102 -25.88 13.70 2.21
C TYR A 102 -25.04 14.72 1.43
N LEU A 103 -24.51 15.71 2.15
CA LEU A 103 -23.55 16.68 1.67
C LEU A 103 -22.16 16.35 2.22
N SER A 104 -21.13 16.54 1.39
CA SER A 104 -19.74 16.32 1.76
C SER A 104 -19.09 17.59 2.32
N THR A 105 -18.20 17.44 3.29
CA THR A 105 -17.27 18.48 3.75
C THR A 105 -15.90 17.88 4.07
N ASP A 106 -14.85 18.70 3.99
CA ASP A 106 -13.45 18.33 4.23
C ASP A 106 -12.81 19.19 5.34
N PRO A 107 -13.23 19.02 6.60
CA PRO A 107 -12.63 19.74 7.71
C PRO A 107 -11.29 19.15 8.15
N PHE A 108 -10.89 17.99 7.61
CA PHE A 108 -9.80 17.18 8.16
C PHE A 108 -8.52 17.29 7.35
N ARG A 109 -8.55 17.09 6.03
CA ARG A 109 -7.32 16.83 5.26
C ARG A 109 -6.33 17.98 5.37
N ARG A 110 -6.81 19.24 5.36
CA ARG A 110 -5.94 20.43 5.58
C ARG A 110 -5.24 20.44 6.94
N ARG A 111 -5.88 19.93 7.99
CA ARG A 111 -5.35 19.91 9.37
C ARG A 111 -4.43 18.71 9.60
N LEU A 112 -4.77 17.57 9.02
CA LEU A 112 -4.07 16.30 9.22
C LEU A 112 -2.89 16.11 8.25
N TRP A 113 -2.83 16.87 7.14
CA TRP A 113 -1.86 16.69 6.04
C TRP A 113 -0.39 16.57 6.46
N LYS A 114 0.01 17.24 7.53
CA LYS A 114 1.40 17.26 8.03
C LYS A 114 1.55 16.59 9.39
N HIS A 115 0.49 15.98 9.90
CA HIS A 115 0.46 15.45 11.26
C HIS A 115 1.12 14.06 11.29
N LYS A 116 2.36 13.99 11.78
CA LYS A 116 3.18 12.77 11.72
C LYS A 116 2.63 11.57 12.50
N SER A 117 1.71 11.78 13.45
CA SER A 117 1.05 10.68 14.17
C SER A 117 -0.15 10.10 13.42
N VAL A 118 -0.52 10.67 12.28
CA VAL A 118 -1.61 10.18 11.43
C VAL A 118 -0.97 9.56 10.20
N ALA A 119 -1.30 8.31 9.91
CA ALA A 119 -0.83 7.67 8.70
C ALA A 119 -1.29 8.47 7.47
N TRP A 120 -0.43 8.61 6.48
CA TRP A 120 -0.65 9.56 5.39
C TRP A 120 -1.91 9.23 4.57
N TRP A 121 -2.29 7.96 4.46
CA TRP A 121 -3.50 7.53 3.75
C TRP A 121 -4.78 8.02 4.44
N TYR A 122 -4.83 8.03 5.78
CA TYR A 122 -5.93 8.69 6.51
C TYR A 122 -5.95 10.20 6.29
N ALA A 123 -4.78 10.87 6.30
CA ALA A 123 -4.71 12.30 6.01
C ALA A 123 -5.12 12.65 4.56
N GLN A 124 -5.00 11.69 3.65
CA GLN A 124 -5.31 11.77 2.22
C GLN A 124 -6.80 11.54 1.92
N ASN A 125 -7.41 10.52 2.55
CA ASN A 125 -8.71 9.99 2.15
C ASN A 125 -9.89 10.45 3.03
N LEU A 126 -9.64 10.98 4.23
CA LEU A 126 -10.67 11.24 5.22
C LEU A 126 -11.60 12.39 4.84
N LEU A 127 -12.90 12.11 4.78
CA LEU A 127 -13.98 13.03 4.46
C LEU A 127 -15.15 12.86 5.44
N LEU A 128 -16.00 13.88 5.52
CA LEU A 128 -17.23 13.84 6.31
C LEU A 128 -18.44 14.03 5.40
N PHE A 129 -19.42 13.14 5.54
CA PHE A 129 -20.71 13.23 4.87
C PHE A 129 -21.80 13.42 5.91
N ILE A 130 -22.70 14.38 5.71
CA ILE A 130 -23.75 14.71 6.67
C ILE A 130 -25.08 14.86 5.94
N ARG A 131 -26.13 14.23 6.46
CA ARG A 131 -27.48 14.32 5.92
C ARG A 131 -28.01 15.74 6.02
N ARG A 132 -28.70 16.21 4.99
CA ARG A 132 -29.19 17.59 4.89
C ARG A 132 -30.04 18.04 6.08
N ASP A 133 -30.97 17.20 6.52
CA ASP A 133 -31.85 17.49 7.67
C ASP A 133 -31.05 17.74 8.96
N ALA A 134 -29.97 16.98 9.20
CA ALA A 134 -29.08 17.14 10.34
C ALA A 134 -28.27 18.45 10.24
N ILE A 135 -27.87 18.85 9.03
CA ILE A 135 -27.22 20.14 8.78
C ILE A 135 -28.19 21.29 9.08
N GLU A 136 -29.41 21.22 8.59
CA GLU A 136 -30.45 22.25 8.79
C GLU A 136 -30.85 22.38 10.26
N ALA A 137 -30.83 21.28 11.02
CA ALA A 137 -31.14 21.27 12.43
C ALA A 137 -30.01 21.82 13.34
N SER A 138 -28.82 22.07 12.81
CA SER A 138 -27.64 22.45 13.61
C SER A 138 -26.81 23.55 12.96
N SER A 139 -26.82 24.75 13.55
CA SER A 139 -26.02 25.89 13.07
C SER A 139 -24.52 25.58 13.00
N LYS A 140 -24.00 24.74 13.91
CA LYS A 140 -22.60 24.30 13.88
C LYS A 140 -22.29 23.45 12.65
N LEU A 141 -23.18 22.53 12.29
CA LEU A 141 -23.02 21.68 11.10
C LEU A 141 -23.23 22.50 9.83
N HIS A 142 -24.18 23.43 9.84
CA HIS A 142 -24.37 24.38 8.75
C HIS A 142 -23.10 25.18 8.45
N SER A 143 -22.47 25.80 9.47
CA SER A 143 -21.21 26.51 9.28
C SER A 143 -20.08 25.57 8.83
N LEU A 144 -20.01 24.35 9.37
CA LEU A 144 -19.01 23.35 8.97
C LEU A 144 -19.10 22.94 7.49
N VAL A 145 -20.30 22.93 6.91
CA VAL A 145 -20.52 22.49 5.52
C VAL A 145 -20.46 23.65 4.53
N PHE A 146 -21.06 24.80 4.87
CA PHE A 146 -21.27 25.89 3.92
C PHE A 146 -20.30 27.07 4.06
N GLU A 147 -19.62 27.23 5.20
CA GLU A 147 -18.63 28.31 5.38
C GLU A 147 -17.19 27.84 5.12
N THR A 148 -16.94 26.54 5.10
CA THR A 148 -15.72 25.95 4.54
C THR A 148 -15.87 25.82 3.02
N GLU A 149 -14.82 26.06 2.22
CA GLU A 149 -14.85 25.79 0.77
C GLU A 149 -15.48 24.41 0.49
N SER A 150 -16.72 24.40 -0.03
CA SER A 150 -17.62 23.24 0.07
C SER A 150 -17.32 22.11 -0.92
N SER A 151 -16.39 22.33 -1.86
CA SER A 151 -16.00 21.31 -2.82
C SER A 151 -14.86 20.46 -2.27
N VAL A 152 -15.14 19.15 -2.13
CA VAL A 152 -14.11 18.17 -1.84
C VAL A 152 -13.17 18.07 -3.05
N LEU A 153 -11.94 18.56 -2.90
CA LEU A 153 -10.93 18.50 -3.96
C LEU A 153 -10.29 17.09 -4.05
N PRO A 154 -9.94 16.63 -5.27
CA PRO A 154 -9.16 15.42 -5.48
C PRO A 154 -7.67 15.71 -5.21
N LEU A 155 -7.31 15.80 -3.93
CA LEU A 155 -5.94 16.03 -3.50
C LEU A 155 -5.11 14.74 -3.61
N VAL A 156 -3.79 14.88 -3.80
CA VAL A 156 -2.85 13.77 -3.75
C VAL A 156 -1.75 14.08 -2.74
N HIS A 157 -1.62 13.24 -1.73
CA HIS A 157 -0.60 13.37 -0.70
C HIS A 157 0.80 13.18 -1.29
N PRO A 158 1.81 13.99 -0.88
CA PRO A 158 3.18 13.84 -1.38
C PRO A 158 3.75 12.42 -1.20
N GLN A 159 3.45 11.75 -0.08
CA GLN A 159 3.88 10.37 0.14
C GLN A 159 3.28 9.41 -0.90
N ASN A 160 1.99 9.54 -1.25
CA ASN A 160 1.38 8.72 -2.30
C ASN A 160 2.10 8.91 -3.65
N MET A 161 2.43 10.16 -4.00
CA MET A 161 3.17 10.46 -5.23
C MET A 161 4.58 9.85 -5.22
N LEU A 162 5.28 9.91 -4.09
CA LEU A 162 6.62 9.32 -3.95
C LEU A 162 6.56 7.80 -4.01
N ASP A 163 5.58 7.17 -3.35
CA ASP A 163 5.38 5.72 -3.37
C ASP A 163 4.98 5.22 -4.77
N LEU A 164 4.17 5.98 -5.51
CA LEU A 164 3.86 5.69 -6.91
C LEU A 164 5.10 5.80 -7.80
N ALA A 165 5.89 6.87 -7.65
CA ALA A 165 7.13 7.03 -8.41
C ALA A 165 8.13 5.90 -8.13
N TRP A 166 8.28 5.49 -6.86
CA TRP A 166 9.10 4.35 -6.46
C TRP A 166 8.64 3.05 -7.12
N ARG A 167 7.35 2.72 -7.01
CA ARG A 167 6.78 1.50 -7.61
C ARG A 167 6.99 1.47 -9.13
N ASN A 168 6.78 2.60 -9.80
CA ASN A 168 7.02 2.69 -11.25
C ASN A 168 8.50 2.45 -11.60
N GLN A 169 9.43 3.02 -10.82
CA GLN A 169 10.86 2.78 -11.03
C GLN A 169 11.25 1.31 -10.82
N VAL A 170 10.65 0.63 -9.83
CA VAL A 170 10.83 -0.82 -9.63
C VAL A 170 10.30 -1.60 -10.83
N LEU A 171 9.10 -1.29 -11.33
CA LEU A 171 8.54 -1.97 -12.51
C LEU A 171 9.41 -1.80 -13.75
N GLU A 172 9.95 -0.60 -13.99
CA GLU A 172 10.91 -0.37 -15.07
C GLU A 172 12.17 -1.22 -14.90
N ALA A 173 12.69 -1.32 -13.68
CA ALA A 173 13.85 -2.13 -13.39
C ALA A 173 13.57 -3.63 -13.61
N VAL A 174 12.41 -4.13 -13.20
CA VAL A 174 11.99 -5.52 -13.46
C VAL A 174 11.91 -5.81 -14.96
N VAL A 175 11.25 -4.95 -15.73
CA VAL A 175 11.15 -5.11 -17.20
C VAL A 175 12.54 -5.15 -17.84
N GLU A 176 13.43 -4.26 -17.42
CA GLU A 176 14.82 -4.22 -17.91
C GLU A 176 15.60 -5.48 -17.54
N LEU A 177 15.52 -5.94 -16.29
CA LEU A 177 16.15 -7.18 -15.82
C LEU A 177 15.68 -8.38 -16.65
N LEU A 178 14.38 -8.50 -16.90
CA LEU A 178 13.80 -9.56 -17.72
C LEU A 178 14.21 -9.47 -19.20
N THR A 179 14.60 -8.29 -19.69
CA THR A 179 15.03 -8.09 -21.08
C THR A 179 16.48 -8.48 -21.30
N VAL A 180 17.34 -8.25 -20.31
CA VAL A 180 18.81 -8.44 -20.44
C VAL A 180 19.31 -9.77 -19.91
N THR A 181 18.47 -10.52 -19.18
CA THR A 181 18.82 -11.85 -18.64
C THR A 181 18.15 -12.95 -19.45
N PRO A 182 18.79 -14.12 -19.67
CA PRO A 182 18.19 -15.22 -20.41
C PRO A 182 17.10 -15.94 -19.60
N GLN A 183 16.23 -16.67 -20.30
CA GLN A 183 15.32 -17.64 -19.67
C GLN A 183 16.13 -18.74 -18.95
N GLY A 184 15.62 -19.20 -17.82
CA GLY A 184 16.27 -20.20 -16.98
C GLY A 184 17.45 -19.69 -16.15
N ALA A 185 17.78 -18.40 -16.21
CA ALA A 185 18.84 -17.82 -15.38
C ALA A 185 18.52 -17.92 -13.89
N HIS A 186 19.57 -18.08 -13.07
CA HIS A 186 19.49 -18.02 -11.62
C HIS A 186 20.18 -16.74 -11.14
N ILE A 187 19.34 -15.79 -10.73
CA ILE A 187 19.69 -14.41 -10.43
C ILE A 187 19.71 -14.21 -8.92
N LEU A 188 20.84 -13.75 -8.41
CA LEU A 188 20.99 -13.20 -7.07
C LEU A 188 20.68 -11.70 -7.11
N LEU A 189 19.59 -11.31 -6.45
CA LEU A 189 19.11 -9.93 -6.37
C LEU A 189 19.70 -9.24 -5.14
N VAL A 190 20.50 -8.21 -5.38
CA VAL A 190 21.05 -7.34 -4.34
C VAL A 190 20.32 -6.00 -4.37
N ASP A 191 19.30 -5.85 -3.53
CA ASP A 191 18.44 -4.66 -3.48
C ASP A 191 18.04 -4.28 -2.04
N ASN A 192 18.60 -4.97 -1.03
CA ASN A 192 18.21 -4.89 0.39
C ASN A 192 16.75 -5.30 0.67
N ALA A 193 16.18 -6.19 -0.15
CA ALA A 193 14.77 -6.61 -0.10
C ALA A 193 13.77 -5.45 -0.30
N LEU A 194 14.18 -4.38 -0.99
CA LEU A 194 13.36 -3.19 -1.20
C LEU A 194 12.47 -3.26 -2.44
N PHE A 195 12.76 -4.12 -3.41
CA PHE A 195 11.90 -4.34 -4.57
C PHE A 195 10.75 -5.32 -4.27
N GLY A 196 10.83 -6.04 -3.16
CA GLY A 196 9.87 -7.09 -2.79
C GLY A 196 10.01 -8.34 -3.66
N GLU A 197 8.96 -9.16 -3.71
CA GLU A 197 8.93 -10.35 -4.55
C GLU A 197 8.81 -9.98 -6.04
N LEU A 198 9.85 -10.30 -6.81
CA LEU A 198 9.83 -10.11 -8.25
C LEU A 198 9.19 -11.32 -8.94
N PRO A 199 8.38 -11.13 -10.00
CA PRO A 199 7.78 -12.25 -10.72
C PRO A 199 8.89 -13.07 -11.40
N PRO A 200 8.94 -14.40 -11.17
CA PRO A 200 10.06 -15.19 -11.67
C PRO A 200 10.08 -15.35 -13.20
N VAL A 201 8.95 -15.18 -13.90
CA VAL A 201 8.81 -15.23 -15.39
C VAL A 201 9.85 -16.12 -16.10
N GLY A 202 9.94 -17.38 -15.69
CA GLY A 202 10.85 -18.40 -16.27
C GLY A 202 12.32 -18.34 -15.84
N ARG A 203 12.65 -17.60 -14.79
CA ARG A 203 13.95 -17.48 -14.11
C ARG A 203 13.79 -17.86 -12.64
N VAL A 204 14.90 -18.09 -11.96
CA VAL A 204 14.97 -18.15 -10.51
C VAL A 204 15.55 -16.81 -10.04
N VAL A 205 14.82 -16.07 -9.20
CA VAL A 205 15.27 -14.80 -8.63
C VAL A 205 15.22 -14.95 -7.12
N GLU A 206 16.38 -14.87 -6.48
CA GLU A 206 16.52 -15.03 -5.04
C GLU A 206 17.21 -13.80 -4.44
N PRO A 207 16.85 -13.39 -3.22
CA PRO A 207 17.56 -12.30 -2.55
C PRO A 207 19.02 -12.68 -2.29
N PHE A 208 19.87 -11.69 -2.09
CA PHE A 208 21.26 -11.91 -1.69
C PHE A 208 21.70 -10.87 -0.65
N PRO A 209 22.28 -11.29 0.49
CA PRO A 209 22.46 -12.66 0.99
C PRO A 209 21.14 -13.34 1.39
N GLN A 210 21.09 -14.67 1.39
CA GLN A 210 19.85 -15.38 1.71
C GLN A 210 20.04 -16.68 2.49
N ARG A 211 18.97 -17.12 3.15
CA ARG A 211 18.86 -18.46 3.69
C ARG A 211 17.46 -18.97 3.47
N GLU A 212 17.33 -20.11 2.78
CA GLU A 212 16.05 -20.73 2.45
C GLU A 212 15.08 -19.78 1.72
N GLY A 213 15.61 -18.96 0.81
CA GLY A 213 14.89 -17.96 0.03
C GLY A 213 14.65 -16.63 0.75
N VAL A 214 15.08 -16.49 2.01
CA VAL A 214 14.82 -15.30 2.84
C VAL A 214 16.07 -14.44 2.94
N TYR A 215 15.93 -13.13 2.68
CA TYR A 215 17.01 -12.16 2.85
C TYR A 215 17.50 -12.12 4.31
N THR A 216 18.82 -12.21 4.53
CA THR A 216 19.40 -12.32 5.89
C THR A 216 20.06 -11.02 6.39
N GLY A 217 19.89 -9.92 5.65
CA GLY A 217 20.56 -8.65 5.95
C GLY A 217 21.91 -8.50 5.26
N PRO A 218 22.55 -7.33 5.38
CA PRO A 218 23.86 -7.07 4.79
C PRO A 218 24.95 -7.94 5.46
N PRO A 219 25.94 -8.45 4.71
CA PRO A 219 27.09 -9.17 5.25
C PRO A 219 27.89 -8.32 6.25
N GLU A 220 28.56 -8.99 7.18
CA GLU A 220 29.46 -8.33 8.13
C GLU A 220 30.65 -7.66 7.42
N ASP A 221 31.22 -8.34 6.42
CA ASP A 221 32.36 -7.85 5.65
C ASP A 221 32.40 -8.45 4.23
N SER A 222 33.41 -8.04 3.45
CA SER A 222 33.64 -8.57 2.10
C SER A 222 33.87 -10.08 2.07
N GLN A 223 34.47 -10.67 3.11
CA GLN A 223 34.77 -12.11 3.12
C GLN A 223 33.50 -12.93 3.32
N ALA A 224 32.60 -12.48 4.21
CA ALA A 224 31.27 -13.06 4.38
C ALA A 224 30.46 -12.97 3.08
N ALA A 225 30.48 -11.81 2.40
CA ALA A 225 29.83 -11.63 1.10
C ALA A 225 30.37 -12.58 0.03
N ILE A 226 31.70 -12.73 -0.06
CA ILE A 226 32.36 -13.65 -1.01
C ILE A 226 32.02 -15.11 -0.69
N ALA A 227 32.04 -15.50 0.58
CA ALA A 227 31.73 -16.86 1.00
C ALA A 227 30.29 -17.25 0.61
N GLU A 228 29.35 -16.33 0.83
CA GLU A 228 27.96 -16.53 0.44
C GLU A 228 27.79 -16.59 -1.08
N LEU A 229 28.41 -15.67 -1.83
CA LEU A 229 28.37 -15.71 -3.30
C LEU A 229 28.91 -17.03 -3.83
N LYS A 230 30.01 -17.55 -3.28
CA LYS A 230 30.55 -18.86 -3.67
C LYS A 230 29.56 -19.99 -3.41
N ARG A 231 28.83 -19.95 -2.27
CA ARG A 231 27.81 -20.95 -1.94
C ARG A 231 26.67 -20.93 -2.96
N GLU A 232 26.16 -19.76 -3.31
CA GLU A 232 25.09 -19.60 -4.29
C GLU A 232 25.51 -19.97 -5.70
N VAL A 233 26.73 -19.60 -6.10
CA VAL A 233 27.31 -19.97 -7.39
C VAL A 233 27.49 -21.49 -7.51
N ALA A 234 27.80 -22.17 -6.40
CA ALA A 234 27.82 -23.64 -6.34
C ALA A 234 26.42 -24.26 -6.40
N ALA A 235 25.39 -23.52 -5.98
CA ALA A 235 23.99 -23.93 -6.04
C ALA A 235 23.33 -23.68 -7.41
N GLY A 236 23.99 -22.93 -8.31
CA GLY A 236 23.54 -22.74 -9.69
C GLY A 236 23.45 -21.28 -10.12
N ALA A 237 23.67 -20.32 -9.23
CA ALA A 237 23.59 -18.90 -9.55
C ALA A 237 24.63 -18.52 -10.63
N ASP A 238 24.16 -17.90 -11.70
CA ASP A 238 24.97 -17.46 -12.83
C ASP A 238 24.92 -15.95 -13.05
N ILE A 239 24.04 -15.24 -12.35
CA ILE A 239 23.88 -13.78 -12.41
C ILE A 239 23.82 -13.20 -11.00
N ILE A 240 24.52 -12.09 -10.79
CA ILE A 240 24.32 -11.20 -9.64
C ILE A 240 23.92 -9.81 -10.13
N ALA A 241 22.77 -9.33 -9.67
CA ALA A 241 22.17 -8.08 -10.11
C ALA A 241 21.99 -7.13 -8.92
N PHE A 242 22.71 -6.00 -8.95
CA PHE A 242 22.61 -4.94 -7.96
C PHE A 242 21.56 -3.93 -8.41
N GLY A 243 20.47 -3.81 -7.67
CA GLY A 243 19.50 -2.73 -7.83
C GLY A 243 20.04 -1.41 -7.26
N TRP A 244 19.51 -0.28 -7.76
CA TRP A 244 19.95 1.06 -7.33
C TRP A 244 19.99 1.31 -5.81
N PRO A 245 19.11 0.73 -4.96
CA PRO A 245 19.19 0.95 -3.51
C PRO A 245 20.44 0.32 -2.88
N ALA A 246 21.09 -0.62 -3.60
CA ALA A 246 22.22 -1.39 -3.13
C ALA A 246 23.53 -1.07 -3.88
N PHE A 247 23.60 -0.01 -4.70
CA PHE A 247 24.84 0.36 -5.40
C PHE A 247 26.02 0.61 -4.45
N TRP A 248 25.74 1.07 -3.23
CA TRP A 248 26.75 1.26 -2.18
C TRP A 248 27.54 -0.02 -1.84
N TRP A 249 27.00 -1.21 -2.10
CA TRP A 249 27.70 -2.49 -1.91
C TRP A 249 29.04 -2.53 -2.66
N LEU A 250 29.08 -1.97 -3.87
CA LEU A 250 30.24 -2.01 -4.75
C LEU A 250 31.38 -1.07 -4.29
N GLU A 251 31.07 -0.15 -3.38
CA GLU A 251 32.02 0.78 -2.76
C GLU A 251 32.38 0.37 -1.34
N HIS A 252 31.41 -0.19 -0.60
CA HIS A 252 31.59 -0.58 0.79
C HIS A 252 32.35 -1.91 0.93
N TYR A 253 31.96 -2.94 0.16
CA TYR A 253 32.61 -4.26 0.18
C TYR A 253 33.66 -4.35 -0.94
N VAL A 254 34.78 -3.65 -0.76
CA VAL A 254 35.78 -3.44 -1.81
C VAL A 254 36.34 -4.76 -2.35
N GLU A 255 36.73 -5.69 -1.48
CA GLU A 255 37.29 -6.99 -1.89
C GLU A 255 36.23 -7.86 -2.57
N PHE A 256 34.97 -7.80 -2.14
CA PHE A 256 33.85 -8.48 -2.79
C PHE A 256 33.60 -7.91 -4.19
N ALA A 257 33.58 -6.59 -4.34
CA ALA A 257 33.41 -5.94 -5.63
C ALA A 257 34.55 -6.28 -6.59
N SER A 258 35.80 -6.38 -6.11
CA SER A 258 36.93 -6.89 -6.89
C SER A 258 36.72 -8.34 -7.30
N TYR A 259 36.33 -9.21 -6.36
CA TYR A 259 36.06 -10.62 -6.63
C TYR A 259 34.98 -10.81 -7.71
N VAL A 260 33.87 -10.07 -7.63
CA VAL A 260 32.79 -10.11 -8.64
C VAL A 260 33.33 -9.71 -10.01
N ARG A 261 34.11 -8.61 -10.10
CA ARG A 261 34.68 -8.15 -11.38
C ARG A 261 35.72 -9.11 -11.98
N GLU A 262 36.41 -9.89 -11.14
CA GLU A 262 37.38 -10.90 -11.58
C GLU A 262 36.71 -12.17 -12.11
N HIS A 263 35.56 -12.57 -11.55
CA HIS A 263 34.90 -13.86 -11.84
C HIS A 263 33.63 -13.73 -12.70
N PHE A 264 33.12 -12.52 -12.90
CA PHE A 264 31.91 -12.24 -13.65
C PHE A 264 32.14 -11.08 -14.63
N HIS A 265 31.48 -11.14 -15.78
CA HIS A 265 31.47 -10.09 -16.79
C HIS A 265 30.31 -9.12 -16.54
N GLU A 266 30.58 -7.81 -16.48
CA GLU A 266 29.54 -6.77 -16.39
C GLU A 266 28.73 -6.71 -17.70
N THR A 267 27.44 -7.04 -17.64
CA THR A 267 26.55 -7.06 -18.81
C THR A 267 25.70 -5.80 -18.94
N LEU A 268 25.46 -5.09 -17.84
CA LEU A 268 24.68 -3.86 -17.81
C LEU A 268 25.14 -2.95 -16.67
N ARG A 269 25.23 -1.66 -16.95
CA ARG A 269 25.36 -0.60 -15.94
C ARG A 269 24.56 0.62 -16.35
N ASN A 270 23.63 1.03 -15.52
CA ASN A 270 22.83 2.24 -15.69
C ASN A 270 22.32 2.77 -14.33
N GLN A 271 21.30 3.62 -14.34
CA GLN A 271 20.74 4.22 -13.13
C GLN A 271 19.91 3.25 -12.26
N ARG A 272 19.47 2.11 -12.80
CA ARG A 272 18.64 1.11 -12.10
C ARG A 272 19.43 -0.12 -11.70
N TRP A 273 20.41 -0.51 -12.52
CA TRP A 273 21.12 -1.78 -12.39
C TRP A 273 22.63 -1.67 -12.57
N VAL A 274 23.33 -2.54 -11.83
CA VAL A 274 24.64 -3.07 -12.22
C VAL A 274 24.52 -4.59 -12.23
N ILE A 275 24.70 -5.23 -13.39
CA ILE A 275 24.48 -6.67 -13.57
C ILE A 275 25.78 -7.31 -14.01
N PHE A 276 26.12 -8.41 -13.34
CA PHE A 276 27.25 -9.26 -13.68
C PHE A 276 26.78 -10.67 -14.00
N ARG A 277 27.32 -11.25 -15.07
CA ARG A 277 27.06 -12.63 -15.50
C ARG A 277 28.34 -13.45 -15.39
N ARG A 278 28.22 -14.65 -14.84
CA ARG A 278 29.35 -15.57 -14.68
C ARG A 278 29.92 -15.94 -16.05
N VAL A 279 31.25 -15.91 -16.15
CA VAL A 279 31.95 -16.46 -17.31
C VAL A 279 31.97 -17.98 -17.12
N LEU A 280 31.38 -18.73 -18.05
CA LEU A 280 31.53 -20.19 -18.06
C LEU A 280 32.94 -20.49 -18.59
N ASP A 281 33.75 -21.15 -17.77
CA ASP A 281 35.03 -21.75 -18.21
C ASP A 281 34.78 -22.91 -19.19
#